data_AF-R6AN63-F1
#
_entry.id   AF-R6AN63-F1
#
_cell.length_a   1.000
_cell.length_b   1.000
_cell.length_c   1.000
_cell.angle_alpha   90.00
_cell.angle_beta   90.00
_cell.angle_gamma   90.00
#
_symmetry.space_group_name_H-M   'P 1'
#
loop_
_entity.id
_entity.type
_entity.pdbx_description
1 polymer ?
#
loop_
_entity_poly.entity_id
_entity_poly.type
_entity_poly.pdbx_seq_one_letter_code
_entity_poly.pdbx_strand_id
1 'polypeptide(L)'
;MADAVSAALDYKKGRWVFINIINALKPVDGCSGTADRPDLGIVASTDPIAADRAALDIVYGLISDPELRKEWEREHSVDVLDYAERKGLGSKAYRLQRID
;
A
#
# COMPACT_ATOMS: atom_id res chain seq x y z
N MET A 1 -3.07 14.53 -3.18
CA MET A 1 -3.52 13.29 -3.88
C MET A 1 -4.80 12.74 -3.25
N ALA A 2 -4.83 12.45 -1.96
CA ALA A 2 -6.02 11.90 -1.27
C ALA A 2 -7.31 12.74 -1.43
N ASP A 3 -7.25 14.08 -1.39
CA ASP A 3 -8.46 14.92 -1.56
C ASP A 3 -9.07 14.81 -2.96
N ALA A 4 -8.25 14.67 -4.01
CA ALA A 4 -8.74 14.46 -5.38
C ALA A 4 -9.41 13.08 -5.52
N VAL A 5 -8.85 12.06 -4.87
CA VAL A 5 -9.41 10.71 -4.84
C VAL A 5 -10.74 10.70 -4.08
N SER A 6 -10.86 11.43 -2.97
CA SER A 6 -12.12 11.55 -2.21
C SER A 6 -13.31 11.93 -3.09
N ALA A 7 -13.14 12.93 -3.96
CA ALA A 7 -14.19 13.35 -4.88
C ALA A 7 -14.63 12.23 -5.86
N ALA A 8 -13.66 11.43 -6.34
CA ALA A 8 -13.96 10.29 -7.20
C ALA A 8 -14.70 9.17 -6.44
N LEU A 9 -14.26 8.86 -5.22
CA LEU A 9 -14.91 7.88 -4.35
C LEU A 9 -16.36 8.25 -4.06
N ASP A 10 -16.61 9.53 -3.75
CA ASP A 10 -17.94 10.06 -3.48
C ASP A 10 -18.85 9.99 -4.71
N TYR A 11 -18.35 10.35 -5.90
CA TYR A 11 -19.12 10.35 -7.15
C TYR A 11 -19.72 8.96 -7.48
N LYS A 12 -19.01 7.87 -7.19
CA LYS A 12 -19.47 6.49 -7.39
C LYS A 12 -19.35 5.66 -6.13
N LYS A 13 -19.91 6.16 -5.03
CA LYS A 13 -19.87 5.48 -3.72
C LYS A 13 -20.24 4.00 -3.82
N GLY A 14 -19.39 3.14 -3.25
CA GLY A 14 -19.58 1.69 -3.19
C GLY A 14 -19.39 0.93 -4.51
N ARG A 15 -18.92 1.58 -5.58
CA ARG A 15 -18.73 0.96 -6.92
C ARG A 15 -17.26 0.96 -7.37
N TRP A 16 -16.34 0.89 -6.42
CA TRP A 16 -14.91 0.87 -6.66
C TRP A 16 -14.29 -0.42 -6.16
N VAL A 17 -13.29 -0.89 -6.90
CA VAL A 17 -12.36 -1.96 -6.50
C VAL A 17 -10.96 -1.45 -6.78
N PHE A 18 -10.06 -1.65 -5.82
CA PHE A 18 -8.66 -1.28 -5.87
C PHE A 18 -7.85 -2.54 -6.02
N ILE A 19 -6.89 -2.54 -6.95
CA ILE A 19 -6.06 -3.69 -7.27
C ILE A 19 -4.61 -3.22 -7.29
N ASN A 20 -3.82 -3.76 -6.36
CA ASN A 20 -2.37 -3.57 -6.33
C ASN A 20 -1.72 -4.82 -6.89
N ILE A 21 -0.98 -4.65 -7.99
CA ILE A 21 -0.19 -5.71 -8.62
C ILE A 21 1.25 -5.48 -8.16
N ILE A 22 1.78 -6.42 -7.39
CA ILE A 22 3.14 -6.36 -6.86
C ILE A 22 3.98 -7.33 -7.70
N ASN A 23 4.32 -6.91 -8.92
CA ASN A 23 5.08 -7.70 -9.88
C ASN A 23 6.52 -7.21 -10.00
N ALA A 24 7.44 -8.15 -10.21
CA ALA A 24 8.85 -7.93 -10.57
C ALA A 24 9.45 -6.60 -10.05
N LEU A 25 9.46 -6.40 -8.72
CA LEU A 25 9.94 -5.14 -8.14
C LEU A 25 11.42 -4.96 -8.46
N LYS A 26 11.74 -3.89 -9.18
CA LYS A 26 13.11 -3.47 -9.51
C LYS A 26 13.32 -2.02 -9.06
N PRO A 27 13.71 -1.81 -7.80
CA PRO A 27 13.92 -0.47 -7.28
C PRO A 27 15.08 0.21 -8.02
N VAL A 28 14.83 1.40 -8.55
CA VAL A 28 15.83 2.25 -9.23
C VAL A 28 15.94 3.62 -8.56
N ASP A 29 15.34 3.76 -7.39
CA ASP A 29 15.23 4.97 -6.57
C ASP A 29 16.51 5.29 -5.79
N GLY A 30 17.50 4.38 -5.80
CA GLY A 30 18.78 4.56 -5.11
C GLY A 30 18.70 4.30 -3.61
N CYS A 31 17.57 3.82 -3.08
CA CYS A 31 17.46 3.43 -1.68
C CYS A 31 18.42 2.28 -1.35
N SER A 32 19.05 2.36 -0.19
CA SER A 32 19.97 1.33 0.28
C SER A 32 19.23 0.00 0.53
N GLY A 33 19.93 -1.14 0.49
CA GLY A 33 19.34 -2.45 0.77
C GLY A 33 18.20 -2.90 -0.17
N THR A 34 18.00 -2.21 -1.28
CA THR A 34 17.06 -2.60 -2.33
C THR A 34 17.60 -3.81 -3.10
N ALA A 35 16.69 -4.70 -3.50
CA ALA A 35 17.00 -5.88 -4.28
C ALA A 35 15.85 -6.19 -5.22
N ASP A 36 16.16 -6.71 -6.40
CA ASP A 36 15.17 -7.24 -7.33
C ASP A 36 14.34 -8.32 -6.63
N ARG A 37 13.01 -8.24 -6.75
CA ARG A 37 12.08 -9.24 -6.22
C ARG A 37 11.28 -9.87 -7.36
N PRO A 38 10.96 -11.17 -7.27
CA PRO A 38 10.04 -11.81 -8.19
C PRO A 38 8.62 -11.27 -7.98
N ASP A 39 7.65 -11.80 -8.72
CA ASP A 39 6.25 -11.50 -8.50
C ASP A 39 5.81 -11.91 -7.09
N LEU A 40 5.21 -10.97 -6.34
CA LEU A 40 4.78 -11.16 -4.95
C LEU A 40 3.26 -11.38 -4.85
N GLY A 41 2.50 -10.97 -5.86
CA GLY A 41 1.08 -11.29 -5.98
C GLY A 41 0.19 -10.09 -6.29
N ILE A 42 -1.11 -10.28 -6.06
CA ILE A 42 -2.15 -9.29 -6.30
C ILE A 42 -2.93 -9.09 -5.00
N VAL A 43 -3.12 -7.83 -4.60
CA VAL A 43 -4.01 -7.44 -3.51
C VAL A 43 -5.22 -6.76 -4.14
N ALA A 44 -6.42 -7.17 -3.73
CA ALA A 44 -7.66 -6.54 -4.18
C ALA A 44 -8.56 -6.23 -2.98
N SER A 45 -9.20 -5.06 -3.00
CA SER A 45 -10.12 -4.63 -1.94
C SER A 45 -11.12 -3.60 -2.46
N THR A 46 -12.29 -3.51 -1.82
CA THR A 46 -13.21 -2.38 -2.00
C THR A 46 -12.86 -1.18 -1.10
N ASP A 47 -11.96 -1.38 -0.13
CA ASP A 47 -11.36 -0.34 0.69
C ASP A 47 -9.95 -0.02 0.16
N PRO A 48 -9.71 1.22 -0.34
CA PRO A 48 -8.43 1.60 -0.93
C PRO A 48 -7.29 1.60 0.09
N ILE A 49 -7.57 2.01 1.33
CA ILE A 49 -6.55 2.15 2.37
C ILE A 49 -6.12 0.77 2.86
N ALA A 50 -7.06 -0.17 2.96
CA ALA A 50 -6.74 -1.55 3.28
C ALA A 50 -5.89 -2.20 2.15
N ALA A 51 -6.20 -1.91 0.88
CA ALA A 51 -5.44 -2.45 -0.25
C ALA A 51 -3.98 -1.98 -0.25
N ASP A 52 -3.78 -0.68 -0.09
CA ASP A 52 -2.44 -0.07 -0.09
C ASP A 52 -1.66 -0.49 1.15
N ARG A 53 -2.31 -0.53 2.32
CA ARG A 53 -1.65 -0.99 3.54
C ARG A 53 -1.20 -2.44 3.42
N ALA A 54 -2.04 -3.33 2.90
CA ALA A 54 -1.68 -4.73 2.71
C ALA A 54 -0.53 -4.90 1.70
N ALA A 55 -0.52 -4.11 0.62
CA ALA A 55 0.57 -4.12 -0.34
C ALA A 55 1.90 -3.66 0.29
N LEU A 56 1.88 -2.58 1.08
CA LEU A 56 3.05 -2.12 1.82
C LEU A 56 3.55 -3.17 2.80
N ASP A 57 2.66 -3.82 3.55
CA ASP A 57 3.05 -4.86 4.51
C ASP A 57 3.69 -6.08 3.84
N ILE A 58 3.25 -6.47 2.64
CA ILE A 58 3.91 -7.50 1.83
C ILE A 58 5.34 -7.10 1.49
N VAL A 59 5.54 -5.87 1.00
CA VAL A 59 6.87 -5.36 0.64
C VAL A 59 7.76 -5.22 1.88
N TYR A 60 7.22 -4.71 2.99
CA TYR A 60 7.95 -4.59 4.26
C TYR A 60 8.31 -5.94 4.87
N GLY A 61 7.51 -6.98 4.66
CA GLY A 61 7.85 -8.34 5.06
C GLY A 61 9.15 -8.85 4.42
N LEU A 62 9.62 -8.21 3.35
CA LEU A 62 10.87 -8.53 2.67
C LEU A 62 12.10 -7.79 3.22
N ILE A 63 11.89 -6.77 4.06
CA ILE A 63 12.95 -5.95 4.66
C ILE A 63 13.16 -6.43 6.09
N SER A 64 14.30 -7.06 6.34
CA SER A 64 14.67 -7.56 7.66
C SER A 64 15.27 -6.50 8.58
N ASP A 65 15.77 -5.39 8.02
CA ASP A 65 16.42 -4.30 8.77
C ASP A 65 15.40 -3.20 9.13
N PRO A 66 15.09 -2.99 10.43
CA PRO A 66 14.17 -1.94 10.88
C PRO A 66 14.61 -0.52 10.56
N GLU A 67 15.92 -0.23 10.49
CA GLU A 67 16.40 1.11 10.18
C GLU A 67 16.26 1.42 8.69
N LEU A 68 16.53 0.43 7.83
CA LEU A 68 16.25 0.55 6.40
C LEU A 68 14.76 0.78 6.13
N ARG A 69 13.89 0.09 6.88
CA ARG A 69 12.44 0.30 6.77
C ARG A 69 12.05 1.75 7.07
N LYS A 70 12.56 2.34 8.15
CA LYS A 70 12.27 3.73 8.52
C LYS A 70 12.78 4.72 7.47
N GLU A 71 13.96 4.46 6.91
CA GLU A 71 14.49 5.25 5.80
C GLU A 71 13.53 5.21 4.61
N TRP A 72 13.09 4.02 4.21
CA TRP A 72 12.16 3.84 3.10
C TRP A 72 10.81 4.53 3.34
N GLU A 73 10.27 4.45 4.56
CA GLU A 73 9.03 5.13 4.97
C GLU A 73 9.14 6.65 4.81
N ARG A 74 10.30 7.24 5.15
CA ARG A 74 10.55 8.67 5.02
C ARG A 74 10.62 9.13 3.56
N GLU A 75 11.26 8.33 2.69
CA GLU A 75 11.45 8.71 1.29
C GLU A 75 10.18 8.52 0.42
N HIS A 76 9.27 7.63 0.82
CA HIS A 76 8.12 7.22 -0.02
C HIS A 76 6.75 7.74 0.43
N SER A 77 6.71 8.76 1.29
CA SER A 77 5.47 9.47 1.66
C SER A 77 4.33 8.54 2.13
N VAL A 78 4.65 7.50 2.88
CA VAL A 78 3.66 6.49 3.33
C VAL A 78 2.59 7.06 4.28
N ASP A 79 2.88 8.21 4.89
CA ASP A 79 1.96 8.99 5.73
C ASP A 79 0.69 9.44 5.00
N VAL A 80 0.66 9.35 3.65
CA VAL A 80 -0.56 9.59 2.88
C VAL A 80 -1.70 8.66 3.29
N LEU A 81 -1.40 7.42 3.73
CA LEU A 81 -2.40 6.48 4.23
C LEU A 81 -2.99 6.95 5.56
N ASP A 82 -2.17 7.53 6.43
CA ASP A 82 -2.63 8.10 7.70
C ASP A 82 -3.55 9.30 7.47
N TYR A 83 -3.20 10.16 6.52
CA TYR A 83 -4.05 11.27 6.13
C TYR A 83 -5.38 10.78 5.53
N ALA A 84 -5.35 9.79 4.65
CA ALA A 84 -6.52 9.26 4.00
C ALA A 84 -7.47 8.51 4.97
N GLU A 85 -6.92 7.76 5.93
CA GLU A 85 -7.70 7.14 7.01
C GLU A 85 -8.38 8.20 7.87
N ARG A 86 -7.66 9.26 8.29
CA ARG A 86 -8.26 10.39 9.04
C ARG A 86 -9.37 11.12 8.27
N LYS A 87 -9.31 11.10 6.94
CA LYS A 87 -10.36 11.64 6.05
C LYS A 87 -11.55 10.69 5.86
N GLY A 88 -11.48 9.47 6.40
CA GLY A 88 -12.55 8.47 6.29
C GLY A 88 -12.61 7.78 4.92
N LEU A 89 -11.49 7.75 4.17
CA LEU A 89 -11.44 7.13 2.85
C LEU A 89 -11.30 5.60 2.90
N GLY A 90 -11.11 5.04 4.10
CA GLY A 90 -10.92 3.62 4.35
C GLY A 90 -10.20 3.40 5.67
N SER A 91 -9.78 2.16 5.94
CA SER A 91 -8.98 1.83 7.13
C SER A 91 -7.70 1.07 6.81
N LYS A 92 -6.65 1.37 7.56
CA LYS A 92 -5.41 0.59 7.61
C LYS A 92 -5.59 -0.72 8.39
N ALA A 93 -6.70 -0.91 9.12
CA ALA A 93 -6.97 -2.13 9.86
C ALA A 93 -7.55 -3.19 8.92
N TYR A 94 -6.82 -4.29 8.76
CA TYR A 94 -7.26 -5.43 7.96
C TYR A 94 -6.78 -6.74 8.62
N ARG A 95 -7.33 -7.86 8.15
CA ARG A 95 -6.87 -9.20 8.54
C ARG A 95 -6.69 -10.04 7.28
N LEU A 96 -5.49 -10.56 7.09
CA LEU A 96 -5.25 -11.60 6.08
C LEU A 96 -5.85 -12.91 6.57
N GLN A 97 -6.75 -13.47 5.77
CA GLN A 97 -7.30 -14.79 5.99
C GLN A 97 -6.92 -15.67 4.79
N ARG A 98 -6.31 -16.80 5.09
CA ARG A 98 -6.08 -17.84 4.09
C ARG A 98 -7.41 -18.55 3.86
N ILE A 99 -7.82 -18.63 2.61
CA ILE A 99 -8.99 -19.38 2.19
C ILE A 99 -8.44 -20.63 1.50
N ASP A 100 -8.50 -21.75 2.22
CA ASP A 100 -8.16 -23.09 1.73
C ASP A 100 -9.40 -23.80 1.16
#